data_AF-A0A432TR12-F1
#
_entry.id   AF-A0A432TR12-F1
#
_cell.length_a   1.000
_cell.length_b   1.000
_cell.length_c   1.000
_cell.angle_alpha   90.00
_cell.angle_beta   90.00
_cell.angle_gamma   90.00
#
_symmetry.space_group_name_H-M   'P 1'
#
loop_
_entity.id
_entity.type
_entity.pdbx_description
1 polymer ?
#
loop_
_entity_poly.entity_id
_entity_poly.type
_entity_poly.pdbx_seq_one_letter_code
_entity_poly.pdbx_strand_id
1 'polypeptide(L)'
;MQNYKDLTVNNLIAFMAVFLASILMINLSGYDVEVGSYLYLPIGAKILVFLLFGRHVLPGVMASCIFCGVVLFDSWGGNFAWGAFGAIMGAIAPLASMWLIEKFKLANYSDLKNINFRHILFLIFFTAILHSLSRFVIYAKSEVFSINPVDFLGHYLLGDMIGGIVVIWTILKVLPLIVSAARA
;
A
#
# COMPACT_ATOMS: atom_id res chain seq x y z
N MET A 1 -11.96 2.82 -25.01
CA MET A 1 -11.47 4.17 -24.63
C MET A 1 -12.03 4.48 -23.26
N GLN A 2 -11.20 4.42 -22.22
CA GLN A 2 -11.60 4.82 -20.87
C GLN A 2 -11.81 6.34 -20.88
N ASN A 3 -12.93 6.84 -20.37
CA ASN A 3 -13.24 8.27 -20.40
C ASN A 3 -12.22 9.03 -19.53
N TYR A 4 -11.71 10.17 -19.99
CA TYR A 4 -10.73 10.98 -19.24
C TYR A 4 -11.26 11.40 -17.84
N LYS A 5 -12.58 11.59 -17.74
CA LYS A 5 -13.26 11.85 -16.47
C LYS A 5 -13.09 10.67 -15.50
N ASP A 6 -13.26 9.43 -15.98
CA ASP A 6 -13.11 8.23 -15.16
C ASP A 6 -11.66 8.05 -14.71
N LEU A 7 -10.68 8.35 -15.58
CA LEU A 7 -9.26 8.28 -15.22
C LEU A 7 -8.91 9.24 -14.07
N THR A 8 -9.41 10.48 -14.13
CA THR A 8 -9.16 11.51 -13.12
C THR A 8 -9.83 11.15 -11.81
N VAL A 9 -11.10 10.75 -11.85
CA VAL A 9 -11.87 10.35 -10.66
C VAL A 9 -11.25 9.12 -10.00
N ASN A 10 -10.86 8.10 -10.76
CA ASN A 10 -10.23 6.90 -10.21
C ASN A 10 -8.89 7.21 -9.52
N ASN A 11 -8.07 8.09 -10.11
CA ASN A 11 -6.83 8.52 -9.48
C ASN A 11 -7.08 9.32 -8.20
N LEU A 12 -8.11 10.17 -8.15
CA LEU A 12 -8.51 10.90 -6.95
C LEU A 12 -9.01 9.95 -5.85
N ILE A 13 -9.82 8.95 -6.21
CA ILE A 13 -10.28 7.91 -5.28
C ILE A 13 -9.08 7.12 -4.75
N ALA A 14 -8.15 6.72 -5.62
CA ALA A 14 -6.95 6.00 -5.22
C ALA A 14 -6.09 6.83 -4.27
N PHE A 15 -5.94 8.13 -4.55
CA PHE A 15 -5.24 9.06 -3.68
C PHE A 15 -5.89 9.10 -2.29
N MET A 16 -7.21 9.33 -2.24
CA MET A 16 -7.97 9.45 -1.00
C MET A 16 -7.97 8.15 -0.20
N ALA A 17 -8.09 7.00 -0.85
CA ALA A 17 -8.07 5.70 -0.18
C ALA A 17 -6.74 5.46 0.56
N VAL A 18 -5.61 5.74 -0.10
CA VAL A 18 -4.27 5.60 0.52
C VAL A 18 -4.07 6.64 1.62
N PHE A 19 -4.52 7.88 1.41
CA PHE A 19 -4.39 8.95 2.39
C PHE A 19 -5.20 8.68 3.67
N LEU A 20 -6.48 8.30 3.52
CA LEU A 20 -7.35 7.96 4.65
C LEU A 20 -6.85 6.73 5.40
N ALA A 21 -6.33 5.72 4.70
CA ALA A 21 -5.70 4.57 5.35
C ALA A 21 -4.46 4.98 6.17
N SER A 22 -3.65 5.92 5.68
CA SER A 22 -2.51 6.47 6.41
C SER A 22 -2.93 7.24 7.66
N ILE A 23 -3.95 8.10 7.56
CA ILE A 23 -4.51 8.81 8.72
C ILE A 23 -5.01 7.81 9.77
N LEU A 24 -5.80 6.82 9.34
CA LEU A 24 -6.37 5.82 10.23
C LEU A 24 -5.27 5.03 10.95
N MET A 25 -4.24 4.60 10.21
CA MET A 25 -3.09 3.90 10.77
C MET A 25 -2.39 4.71 11.86
N ILE A 26 -2.08 5.99 11.60
CA ILE A 26 -1.38 6.85 12.57
C ILE A 26 -2.19 6.95 13.85
N ASN A 27 -3.51 7.12 13.75
CA ASN A 27 -4.39 7.24 14.91
C ASN A 27 -4.55 5.92 15.70
N LEU A 28 -4.40 4.76 15.05
CA LEU A 28 -4.58 3.46 15.69
C LEU A 28 -3.30 2.87 16.26
N SER A 29 -2.16 3.11 15.61
CA SER A 29 -0.92 2.37 15.88
C SER A 29 0.34 3.23 15.87
N GLY A 30 0.23 4.51 15.55
CA GLY A 30 1.39 5.36 15.29
C GLY A 30 2.19 4.94 14.05
N TYR A 31 3.30 5.62 13.83
CA TYR A 31 4.24 5.33 12.75
C TYR A 31 5.61 5.92 13.09
N ASP A 32 6.63 5.07 13.04
CA ASP A 32 8.05 5.48 13.08
C ASP A 32 8.69 5.13 11.73
N VAL A 33 9.62 5.93 11.22
CA VAL A 33 10.23 5.67 9.91
C VAL A 33 11.39 4.71 9.95
N GLU A 34 12.17 4.73 11.03
CA GLU A 34 13.33 3.87 11.25
C GLU A 34 12.91 2.47 11.67
N VAL A 35 11.74 2.36 12.31
CA VAL A 35 11.22 1.07 12.76
C VAL A 35 10.02 0.62 11.91
N GLY A 36 9.08 1.51 11.60
CA GLY A 36 7.84 1.20 10.88
C GLY A 36 6.60 1.22 11.79
N SER A 37 5.57 0.48 11.39
CA SER A 37 4.39 0.22 12.21
C SER A 37 3.95 -1.23 12.04
N TYR A 38 3.53 -1.88 13.13
CA TYR A 38 2.96 -3.23 13.10
C TYR A 38 1.55 -3.31 12.47
N LEU A 39 0.97 -2.17 12.09
CA LEU A 39 -0.31 -2.11 11.39
C LEU A 39 -0.24 -1.13 10.22
N TYR A 40 0.42 -1.52 9.13
CA TYR A 40 0.60 -0.63 7.98
C TYR A 40 -0.57 -0.70 7.00
N LEU A 41 -1.70 -0.06 7.35
CA LEU A 41 -2.92 -0.04 6.54
C LEU A 41 -2.74 0.45 5.07
N PRO A 42 -1.84 1.41 4.76
CA PRO A 42 -1.73 1.92 3.39
C PRO A 42 -1.42 0.85 2.35
N ILE A 43 -0.73 -0.24 2.70
CA ILE A 43 -0.43 -1.30 1.72
C ILE A 43 -1.69 -1.99 1.21
N GLY A 44 -2.65 -2.25 2.11
CA GLY A 44 -3.92 -2.85 1.76
C GLY A 44 -4.77 -1.93 0.88
N ALA A 45 -4.76 -0.63 1.17
CA ALA A 45 -5.44 0.37 0.34
C ALA A 45 -4.85 0.41 -1.07
N LYS A 46 -3.52 0.39 -1.21
CA LYS A 46 -2.84 0.34 -2.52
C LYS A 46 -3.22 -0.91 -3.31
N ILE A 47 -3.13 -2.09 -2.69
CA ILE A 47 -3.51 -3.36 -3.32
C ILE A 47 -4.97 -3.28 -3.79
N LEU A 48 -5.87 -2.82 -2.93
CA LEU A 48 -7.29 -2.70 -3.24
C LEU A 48 -7.55 -1.80 -4.45
N VAL A 49 -6.98 -0.59 -4.48
CA VAL A 49 -7.23 0.35 -5.59
C VAL A 49 -6.64 -0.15 -6.91
N PHE A 50 -5.53 -0.88 -6.87
CA PHE A 50 -4.99 -1.55 -8.06
C PHE A 50 -5.84 -2.73 -8.51
N LEU A 51 -6.47 -3.47 -7.60
CA LEU A 51 -7.41 -4.52 -7.98
C LEU A 51 -8.69 -3.92 -8.59
N LEU A 52 -9.22 -2.83 -8.01
CA LEU A 52 -10.47 -2.22 -8.45
C LEU A 52 -10.33 -1.45 -9.77
N PHE A 53 -9.24 -0.69 -9.92
CA PHE A 53 -9.07 0.22 -11.04
C PHE A 53 -7.92 -0.22 -11.98
N GLY A 54 -7.06 -1.15 -11.58
CA GLY A 54 -5.93 -1.56 -12.41
C GLY A 54 -4.78 -0.55 -12.39
N ARG A 55 -3.83 -0.71 -13.31
CA ARG A 55 -2.52 -0.04 -13.26
C ARG A 55 -2.57 1.48 -13.51
N HIS A 56 -3.66 1.99 -14.09
CA HIS A 56 -3.78 3.40 -14.50
C HIS A 56 -3.96 4.38 -13.33
N VAL A 57 -4.25 3.89 -12.12
CA VAL A 57 -4.32 4.74 -10.90
C VAL A 57 -2.98 4.91 -10.19
N LEU A 58 -1.89 4.37 -10.75
CA LEU A 58 -0.55 4.53 -10.18
C LEU A 58 -0.17 6.00 -9.90
N PRO A 59 -0.47 6.99 -10.77
CA PRO A 59 -0.17 8.39 -10.46
C PRO A 59 -0.84 8.88 -9.17
N GLY A 60 -2.12 8.57 -8.95
CA GLY A 60 -2.84 8.92 -7.73
C GLY A 60 -2.28 8.23 -6.48
N VAL A 61 -1.87 6.97 -6.60
CA VAL A 61 -1.20 6.23 -5.52
C VAL A 61 0.16 6.83 -5.19
N MET A 62 0.99 7.15 -6.20
CA MET A 62 2.30 7.80 -6.01
C MET A 62 2.15 9.17 -5.37
N ALA A 63 1.23 9.99 -5.88
CA ALA A 63 0.94 11.31 -5.34
C ALA A 63 0.54 11.22 -3.86
N SER A 64 -0.30 10.25 -3.49
CA SER A 64 -0.70 10.03 -2.09
C SER A 64 0.46 9.57 -1.22
N CYS A 65 1.32 8.67 -1.71
CA CYS A 65 2.48 8.22 -0.93
C CYS A 65 3.46 9.36 -0.64
N ILE A 66 3.74 10.21 -1.63
CA ILE A 66 4.59 11.40 -1.48
C ILE A 66 3.91 12.37 -0.51
N PHE A 67 2.63 12.67 -0.71
CA PHE A 67 1.86 13.58 0.13
C PHE A 67 1.81 13.12 1.59
N CYS A 68 1.54 11.84 1.86
CA CYS A 68 1.58 11.28 3.21
C CYS A 68 2.97 11.39 3.82
N GLY A 69 4.02 11.11 3.04
CA GLY A 69 5.40 11.23 3.49
C GLY A 69 5.76 12.64 3.97
N VAL A 70 5.30 13.66 3.25
CA VAL A 70 5.54 15.07 3.60
C VAL A 70 4.61 15.55 4.73
N VAL A 71 3.31 15.29 4.62
CA VAL A 71 2.30 15.96 5.47
C VAL A 71 1.99 15.20 6.75
N LEU A 72 2.03 13.87 6.70
CA LEU A 72 1.61 13.05 7.84
C LEU A 72 2.78 12.49 8.62
N PHE A 73 3.82 12.04 7.91
CA PHE A 73 4.89 11.30 8.55
C PHE A 73 6.09 12.19 8.91
N ASP A 74 6.27 13.36 8.26
CA ASP A 74 7.41 14.28 8.41
C ASP A 74 8.77 13.57 8.54
N SER A 75 8.92 12.46 7.84
CA SER A 75 9.83 11.37 8.26
C SER A 75 10.99 11.18 7.31
N TRP A 76 11.31 12.19 6.52
CA TRP A 76 12.34 12.05 5.49
C TRP A 76 13.73 12.47 5.97
N GLY A 77 13.89 12.70 7.27
CA GLY A 77 15.17 13.07 7.90
C GLY A 77 15.81 14.30 7.23
N GLY A 78 14.97 15.24 6.76
CA GLY A 78 15.41 16.43 6.01
C GLY A 78 15.81 16.18 4.55
N ASN A 79 15.76 14.94 4.04
CA ASN A 79 16.13 14.61 2.66
C ASN A 79 14.92 14.19 1.80
N PHE A 80 14.33 15.16 1.11
CA PHE A 80 13.18 14.96 0.24
C PHE A 80 13.43 13.89 -0.85
N ALA A 81 14.63 13.84 -1.44
CA ALA A 81 14.90 12.92 -2.53
C ALA A 81 14.81 11.47 -2.07
N TRP A 82 15.51 11.11 -1.00
CA TRP A 82 15.47 9.74 -0.44
C TRP A 82 14.08 9.36 0.06
N GLY A 83 13.39 10.30 0.71
CA GLY A 83 12.01 10.11 1.13
C GLY A 83 11.05 9.82 -0.02
N ALA A 84 11.11 10.64 -1.08
CA ALA A 84 10.31 10.46 -2.28
C ALA A 84 10.62 9.15 -3.01
N PHE A 85 11.90 8.76 -3.11
CA PHE A 85 12.28 7.45 -3.68
C PHE A 85 11.67 6.29 -2.88
N GLY A 86 11.75 6.33 -1.56
CA GLY A 86 11.10 5.33 -0.70
C GLY A 86 9.58 5.28 -0.88
N ALA A 87 8.93 6.45 -0.96
CA ALA A 87 7.50 6.56 -1.18
C ALA A 87 7.07 5.99 -2.55
N ILE A 88 7.83 6.28 -3.61
CA ILE A 88 7.59 5.78 -4.96
C ILE A 88 7.75 4.26 -5.03
N MET A 89 8.80 3.71 -4.42
CA MET A 89 8.97 2.26 -4.34
C MET A 89 7.82 1.60 -3.58
N GLY A 90 7.35 2.23 -2.50
CA GLY A 90 6.17 1.78 -1.79
C GLY A 90 4.87 1.88 -2.57
N ALA A 91 4.78 2.75 -3.58
CA ALA A 91 3.65 2.81 -4.51
C ALA A 91 3.73 1.72 -5.59
N ILE A 92 4.95 1.37 -6.02
CA ILE A 92 5.21 0.40 -7.10
C ILE A 92 5.14 -1.04 -6.61
N ALA A 93 5.51 -1.32 -5.35
CA ALA A 93 5.62 -2.68 -4.82
C ALA A 93 4.38 -3.58 -5.07
N PRO A 94 3.12 -3.12 -4.88
CA PRO A 94 1.94 -3.92 -5.22
C PRO A 94 1.83 -4.26 -6.70
N LEU A 95 2.13 -3.32 -7.60
CA LEU A 95 2.08 -3.56 -9.05
C LEU A 95 3.20 -4.47 -9.52
N ALA A 96 4.41 -4.29 -8.98
CA ALA A 96 5.52 -5.19 -9.24
C ALA A 96 5.18 -6.62 -8.79
N SER A 97 4.53 -6.75 -7.64
CA SER A 97 4.03 -8.02 -7.11
C SER A 97 3.01 -8.67 -8.04
N MET A 98 1.98 -7.92 -8.44
CA MET A 98 0.98 -8.39 -9.41
C MET A 98 1.65 -8.86 -10.70
N TRP A 99 2.54 -8.05 -11.27
CA TRP A 99 3.23 -8.37 -12.52
C TRP A 99 4.10 -9.63 -12.40
N LEU A 100 4.86 -9.78 -11.32
CA LEU A 100 5.71 -10.97 -11.10
C LEU A 100 4.85 -12.24 -10.96
N ILE A 101 3.81 -12.20 -10.13
CA ILE A 101 2.91 -13.33 -9.90
C ILE A 101 2.20 -13.75 -11.20
N GLU A 102 1.73 -12.77 -11.98
CA GLU A 102 1.12 -12.99 -13.30
C GLU A 102 2.12 -13.59 -14.30
N LYS A 103 3.37 -13.08 -14.31
CA LYS A 103 4.43 -13.58 -15.19
C LYS A 103 4.76 -15.06 -14.93
N PHE A 104 4.71 -15.48 -13.66
CA PHE A 104 4.89 -16.88 -13.28
C PHE A 104 3.60 -17.71 -13.35
N LYS A 105 2.49 -17.14 -13.84
CA LYS A 105 1.19 -17.80 -14.02
C LYS A 105 0.60 -18.37 -12.72
N LEU A 106 0.93 -17.76 -11.57
CA LEU A 106 0.44 -18.19 -10.25
C LEU A 106 -0.96 -17.64 -9.95
N ALA A 107 -1.29 -16.46 -10.46
CA ALA A 107 -2.61 -15.82 -10.40
C ALA A 107 -2.74 -14.77 -11.51
N ASN A 108 -3.97 -14.38 -11.87
CA ASN A 108 -4.24 -13.28 -12.80
C ASN A 108 -5.02 -12.18 -12.09
N TYR A 109 -4.37 -11.06 -11.76
CA TYR A 109 -5.01 -9.92 -11.08
C TYR A 109 -5.57 -8.89 -12.06
N SER A 110 -5.27 -9.04 -13.35
CA SER A 110 -5.83 -8.26 -14.44
C SER A 110 -7.24 -8.74 -14.82
N ASP A 111 -7.60 -9.98 -14.48
CA ASP A 111 -8.97 -10.52 -14.56
C ASP A 111 -9.37 -11.18 -13.23
N LEU A 112 -10.22 -10.47 -12.48
CA LEU A 112 -10.63 -10.88 -11.13
C LEU A 112 -11.61 -12.06 -11.11
N LYS A 113 -12.09 -12.57 -12.25
CA LYS A 113 -13.12 -13.62 -12.31
C LYS A 113 -12.76 -14.88 -11.51
N ASN A 114 -11.48 -15.25 -11.48
CA ASN A 114 -10.99 -16.44 -10.78
C ASN A 114 -10.19 -16.10 -9.51
N ILE A 115 -10.20 -14.83 -9.08
CA ILE A 115 -9.50 -14.40 -7.87
C ILE A 115 -10.39 -14.65 -6.66
N ASN A 116 -9.81 -15.31 -5.66
CA ASN A 116 -10.43 -15.50 -4.35
C ASN A 116 -9.54 -14.91 -3.25
N PHE A 117 -10.02 -14.95 -2.01
CA PHE A 117 -9.30 -14.36 -0.87
C PHE A 117 -7.88 -14.93 -0.68
N ARG A 118 -7.62 -16.20 -1.00
CA ARG A 118 -6.28 -16.80 -0.87
C ARG A 118 -5.29 -16.20 -1.85
N HIS A 119 -5.72 -15.90 -3.07
CA HIS A 119 -4.89 -15.20 -4.05
C HIS A 119 -4.58 -13.78 -3.56
N ILE A 120 -5.56 -13.08 -2.98
CA ILE A 120 -5.33 -11.73 -2.43
C ILE A 120 -4.37 -11.79 -1.22
N LEU A 121 -4.51 -12.78 -0.33
CA LEU A 121 -3.55 -13.01 0.76
C LEU A 121 -2.13 -13.25 0.23
N PHE A 122 -2.01 -14.08 -0.80
CA PHE A 122 -0.71 -14.34 -1.44
C PHE A 122 -0.11 -13.04 -2.02
N LEU A 123 -0.94 -12.22 -2.69
CA LEU A 123 -0.52 -10.90 -3.16
C LEU A 123 -0.08 -9.98 -2.01
N ILE A 124 -0.81 -9.92 -0.90
CA ILE A 124 -0.44 -9.13 0.28
C ILE A 124 0.93 -9.56 0.78
N PHE A 125 1.16 -10.86 0.95
CA PHE A 125 2.41 -11.37 1.52
C PHE A 125 3.59 -11.10 0.59
N PHE A 126 3.41 -11.34 -0.71
CA PHE A 126 4.44 -11.07 -1.69
C PHE A 126 4.75 -9.57 -1.80
N THR A 127 3.70 -8.74 -1.74
CA THR A 127 3.84 -7.28 -1.70
C THR A 127 4.59 -6.81 -0.46
N ALA A 128 4.29 -7.35 0.72
CA ALA A 128 4.95 -7.02 1.99
C ALA A 128 6.45 -7.33 1.94
N ILE A 129 6.83 -8.46 1.33
CA ILE A 129 8.24 -8.84 1.14
C ILE A 129 8.94 -7.83 0.22
N LEU A 130 8.37 -7.55 -0.95
CA LEU A 130 8.99 -6.61 -1.90
C LEU A 130 9.04 -5.18 -1.35
N HIS A 131 7.99 -4.75 -0.65
CA HIS A 131 7.92 -3.41 -0.06
C HIS A 131 8.94 -3.25 1.07
N SER A 132 8.96 -4.15 2.05
CA SER A 132 9.89 -4.08 3.18
C SER A 132 11.37 -4.17 2.74
N LEU A 133 11.70 -5.09 1.83
CA LEU A 133 13.06 -5.22 1.31
C LEU A 133 13.51 -4.02 0.48
N SER A 134 12.67 -3.52 -0.43
CA SER A 134 13.02 -2.34 -1.23
C SER A 134 13.23 -1.11 -0.35
N ARG A 135 12.37 -0.93 0.66
CA ARG A 135 12.48 0.19 1.59
C ARG A 135 13.73 0.08 2.46
N PHE A 136 14.03 -1.11 2.96
CA PHE A 136 15.26 -1.38 3.73
C PHE A 136 16.51 -1.01 2.92
N VAL A 137 16.61 -1.46 1.66
CA VAL A 137 17.77 -1.16 0.81
C VAL A 137 17.93 0.35 0.56
N ILE A 138 16.83 1.08 0.37
CA ILE A 138 16.87 2.53 0.16
C ILE A 138 17.31 3.24 1.44
N TYR A 139 16.72 2.90 2.59
CA TYR A 139 17.01 3.60 3.84
C TYR A 139 18.40 3.26 4.38
N ALA A 140 18.84 2.00 4.26
CA ALA A 140 20.21 1.59 4.60
C ALA A 140 21.27 2.37 3.80
N LYS A 141 20.98 2.70 2.54
CA LYS A 141 21.89 3.46 1.66
C LYS A 141 21.82 4.97 1.83
N SER A 142 20.75 5.48 2.43
CA SER A 142 20.51 6.92 2.47
C SER A 142 21.49 7.68 3.37
N GLU A 143 22.15 7.00 4.32
CA GLU A 143 22.92 7.60 5.44
C GLU A 143 22.10 8.54 6.34
N VAL A 144 20.81 8.73 6.04
CA VAL A 144 19.88 9.60 6.77
C VAL A 144 19.28 8.89 7.99
N PHE A 145 19.15 7.56 7.94
CA PHE A 145 18.48 6.76 8.96
C PHE A 145 19.44 5.73 9.58
N SER A 146 19.34 5.53 10.89
CA SER A 146 20.11 4.50 11.60
C SER A 146 19.25 3.26 11.85
N ILE A 147 19.12 2.41 10.82
CA ILE A 147 18.18 1.29 10.87
C ILE A 147 18.82 0.01 11.41
N ASN A 148 18.16 -0.64 12.39
CA ASN A 148 18.45 -2.02 12.77
C ASN A 148 17.73 -2.96 11.79
N PRO A 149 18.43 -3.87 11.07
CA PRO A 149 17.80 -4.72 10.07
C PRO A 149 16.70 -5.64 10.61
N VAL A 150 16.88 -6.18 11.83
CA VAL A 150 15.93 -7.11 12.44
C VAL A 150 14.66 -6.36 12.82
N ASP A 151 14.80 -5.23 13.51
CA ASP A 151 13.65 -4.44 13.93
C ASP A 151 12.92 -3.87 12.72
N PHE A 152 13.65 -3.31 11.76
CA PHE A 152 13.10 -2.74 10.53
C PHE A 152 12.28 -3.79 9.75
N LEU A 153 12.89 -4.91 9.40
CA LEU A 153 12.20 -5.93 8.62
C LEU A 153 11.06 -6.56 9.41
N GLY A 154 11.23 -6.79 10.72
CA GLY A 154 10.19 -7.34 11.58
C GLY A 154 8.93 -6.48 11.60
N HIS A 155 9.08 -5.17 11.77
CA HIS A 155 7.94 -4.25 11.84
C HIS A 155 7.34 -3.97 10.46
N TYR A 156 8.16 -3.68 9.44
CA TYR A 156 7.63 -3.40 8.10
C TYR A 156 6.96 -4.61 7.46
N LEU A 157 7.58 -5.80 7.53
CA LEU A 157 7.02 -7.00 6.92
C LEU A 157 5.71 -7.40 7.60
N LEU A 158 5.69 -7.49 8.94
CA LEU A 158 4.48 -7.86 9.68
C LEU A 158 3.42 -6.78 9.57
N GLY A 159 3.84 -5.51 9.63
CA GLY A 159 2.98 -4.36 9.46
C GLY A 159 2.24 -4.37 8.14
N ASP A 160 2.95 -4.60 7.05
CA ASP A 160 2.36 -4.70 5.72
C ASP A 160 1.42 -5.90 5.61
N MET A 161 1.80 -7.06 6.13
CA MET A 161 0.96 -8.25 6.10
C MET A 161 -0.35 -8.04 6.86
N ILE A 162 -0.27 -7.58 8.11
CA ILE A 162 -1.43 -7.35 8.98
C ILE A 162 -2.29 -6.23 8.40
N GLY A 163 -1.68 -5.10 8.03
CA GLY A 163 -2.40 -3.96 7.47
C GLY A 163 -3.10 -4.27 6.16
N GLY A 164 -2.44 -5.03 5.29
CA GLY A 164 -3.03 -5.55 4.05
C GLY A 164 -4.26 -6.42 4.30
N ILE A 165 -4.16 -7.36 5.24
CA ILE A 165 -5.27 -8.25 5.62
C ILE A 165 -6.43 -7.44 6.18
N VAL A 166 -6.17 -6.52 7.13
CA VAL A 166 -7.20 -5.73 7.81
C VAL A 166 -8.00 -4.91 6.81
N VAL A 167 -7.35 -4.21 5.88
CA VAL A 167 -8.07 -3.40 4.88
C VAL A 167 -8.92 -4.27 3.96
N ILE A 168 -8.34 -5.32 3.37
CA ILE A 168 -9.08 -6.20 2.44
C ILE A 168 -10.25 -6.88 3.15
N TRP A 169 -10.03 -7.41 4.35
CA TRP A 169 -11.08 -8.06 5.12
C TRP A 169 -12.21 -7.10 5.48
N THR A 170 -11.88 -5.88 5.91
CA THR A 170 -12.88 -4.85 6.24
C THR A 170 -13.76 -4.52 5.04
N ILE A 171 -13.15 -4.32 3.87
CA ILE A 171 -13.90 -3.99 2.64
C ILE A 171 -14.76 -5.17 2.16
N LEU A 172 -14.25 -6.41 2.26
CA LEU A 172 -15.00 -7.58 1.78
C LEU A 172 -16.11 -8.05 2.74
N LYS A 173 -15.96 -7.82 4.05
CA LYS A 173 -16.88 -8.37 5.06
C LYS A 173 -17.69 -7.33 5.80
N VAL A 174 -17.08 -6.21 6.17
CA VAL A 174 -17.72 -5.21 7.04
C VAL A 174 -18.50 -4.20 6.22
N LEU A 175 -17.93 -3.72 5.11
CA LEU A 175 -18.56 -2.70 4.27
C LEU A 175 -19.95 -3.12 3.72
N PRO A 176 -20.15 -4.35 3.21
CA PRO A 176 -21.48 -4.77 2.73
C PRO A 176 -22.54 -4.79 3.84
N LEU A 177 -22.14 -5.15 5.07
CA LEU A 177 -23.04 -5.18 6.22
C LEU A 177 -23.48 -3.76 6.62
N ILE A 178 -22.53 -2.82 6.66
CA ILE A 178 -22.83 -1.40 6.96
C ILE A 178 -23.75 -0.81 5.89
N VAL A 179 -23.47 -1.06 4.61
CA VAL A 179 -24.30 -0.55 3.51
C VAL A 179 -25.71 -1.15 3.55
N SER A 180 -25.83 -2.44 3.88
CA SER A 180 -27.14 -3.07 4.06
C SER A 180 -27.92 -2.47 5.23
N ALA A 181 -27.25 -2.21 6.36
CA ALA A 181 -27.87 -1.63 7.54
C ALA A 181 -28.29 -0.16 7.34
N ALA A 182 -27.50 0.63 6.60
CA ALA A 182 -27.81 2.02 6.31
C ALA A 182 -28.95 2.20 5.28
N ARG A 183 -29.34 1.14 4.58
CA ARG A 183 -30.44 1.12 3.61
C ARG A 183 -31.74 0.55 4.20
N ALA A 184 -31.71 0.03 5.43
CA ALA A 184 -32.87 -0.46 6.17
C ALA A 184 -33.47 0.69 7.01
#